data_AF-A0A5D2VS85-F1
#
_entry.id   AF-A0A5D2VS85-F1
#
_cell.length_a   1.000
_cell.length_b   1.000
_cell.length_c   1.000
_cell.angle_alpha   90.00
_cell.angle_beta   90.00
_cell.angle_gamma   90.00
#
_symmetry.space_group_name_H-M   'P 1'
#
loop_
_entity.id
_entity.type
_entity.pdbx_description
1 polymer ?
#
loop_
_entity_poly.entity_id
_entity_poly.type
_entity_poly.pdbx_seq_one_letter_code
_entity_poly.pdbx_strand_id
1 'polypeptide(L)'
;MEWKWLRFIRMAVMLLVLEGRRWCTTDACLEHERIALLHLKPFFNYRNHLQSWVEVKGSDCCKWERVECNTTTRRLIQLSLNSTKWEFNVEYWYLNASMFLPFEELRSLYLSENAIAGCIENEGFGKLSSTLSNLEILDLSRNYLNDSILLSLSELSSLRYLDLSYNRFERSSHPRESDKELYYHQMFDYKITISSLQQAFNSDKANNM
;
A
#
# COMPACT_ATOMS: atom_id res chain seq x y z
N MET A 1 -61.55 14.88 5.79
CA MET A 1 -60.59 14.58 6.88
C MET A 1 -59.28 13.94 6.39
N GLU A 2 -59.15 13.59 5.10
CA GLU A 2 -58.04 12.74 4.60
C GLU A 2 -56.70 13.46 4.35
N TRP A 3 -56.74 14.75 4.01
CA TRP A 3 -55.55 15.55 3.71
C TRP A 3 -54.62 15.77 4.91
N LYS A 4 -55.18 15.70 6.13
CA LYS A 4 -54.39 15.77 7.37
C LYS A 4 -53.51 14.51 7.50
N TRP A 5 -54.07 13.34 7.25
CA TRP A 5 -53.37 12.06 7.32
C TRP A 5 -52.26 11.95 6.27
N LEU A 6 -52.49 12.40 5.04
CA LEU A 6 -51.47 12.45 3.99
C LEU A 6 -50.28 13.35 4.36
N ARG A 7 -50.52 14.47 5.06
CA ARG A 7 -49.44 15.34 5.56
C ARG A 7 -48.66 14.68 6.68
N PHE A 8 -49.32 13.98 7.60
CA PHE A 8 -48.64 13.22 8.66
C PHE A 8 -47.77 12.09 8.10
N ILE A 9 -48.28 11.32 7.14
CA ILE A 9 -47.50 10.24 6.49
C ILE A 9 -46.29 10.83 5.76
N ARG A 10 -46.46 11.92 5.00
CA ARG A 10 -45.33 12.59 4.34
C ARG A 10 -44.29 13.12 5.32
N MET A 11 -44.70 13.71 6.45
CA MET A 11 -43.75 14.16 7.47
C MET A 11 -43.05 12.98 8.16
N ALA A 12 -43.76 11.89 8.45
CA ALA A 12 -43.16 10.68 9.02
C ALA A 12 -42.15 10.04 8.06
N VAL A 13 -42.46 9.94 6.76
CA VAL A 13 -41.52 9.44 5.75
C VAL A 13 -40.31 10.36 5.61
N MET A 14 -40.49 11.69 5.61
CA MET A 14 -39.36 12.63 5.57
C MET A 14 -38.49 12.54 6.84
N LEU A 15 -39.09 12.36 8.03
CA LEU A 15 -38.37 12.13 9.28
C LEU A 15 -37.61 10.80 9.25
N LEU A 16 -38.22 9.72 8.76
CA LEU A 16 -37.55 8.42 8.59
C LEU A 16 -36.44 8.47 7.52
N VAL A 17 -36.57 9.30 6.48
CA VAL A 17 -35.50 9.54 5.49
C VAL A 17 -34.40 10.43 6.09
N LEU A 18 -34.73 11.38 6.95
CA LEU A 18 -33.76 12.23 7.66
C LEU A 18 -33.02 11.45 8.77
N GLU A 19 -33.70 10.52 9.46
CA GLU A 19 -33.13 9.61 10.45
C GLU A 19 -32.34 8.47 9.77
N GLY A 20 -32.82 7.95 8.64
CA GLY A 20 -32.10 6.98 7.81
C GLY A 20 -30.87 7.55 7.10
N ARG A 21 -30.79 8.88 6.97
CA ARG A 21 -29.58 9.62 6.55
C ARG A 21 -28.65 9.97 7.72
N ARG A 22 -29.01 9.61 8.96
CA ARG A 22 -28.32 10.01 10.19
C ARG A 22 -27.58 8.87 10.88
N TRP A 23 -27.14 7.88 10.10
CA TRP A 23 -26.22 6.82 10.53
C TRP A 23 -24.88 6.95 9.81
N CYS A 24 -24.38 8.20 9.66
CA CYS A 24 -22.94 8.38 9.58
C CYS A 24 -22.46 8.48 11.03
N THR A 25 -21.98 7.37 11.58
CA THR A 25 -21.16 7.41 12.78
C THR A 25 -20.04 8.40 12.50
N THR A 26 -20.01 9.51 13.24
CA THR A 26 -19.05 10.62 13.05
C THR A 26 -17.61 10.22 13.34
N ASP A 27 -17.39 8.96 13.74
CA ASP A 27 -16.13 8.41 14.18
C ASP A 27 -15.64 7.24 13.28
N ALA A 28 -16.15 7.06 12.06
CA ALA A 28 -15.67 6.01 11.16
C ALA A 28 -14.74 6.57 10.07
N CYS A 29 -13.77 5.76 9.63
CA CYS A 29 -12.96 6.05 8.44
C CYS A 29 -13.83 6.22 7.17
N LEU A 30 -13.26 6.78 6.10
CA LEU A 30 -14.00 6.94 4.85
C LEU A 30 -14.42 5.58 4.27
N GLU A 31 -15.70 5.48 3.93
CA GLU A 31 -16.31 4.21 3.50
C GLU A 31 -15.62 3.60 2.28
N HIS A 32 -15.13 4.41 1.33
CA HIS A 32 -14.41 3.90 0.17
C HIS A 32 -13.01 3.34 0.54
N GLU A 33 -12.30 3.96 1.48
CA GLU A 33 -11.02 3.43 2.00
C GLU A 33 -11.26 2.13 2.77
N ARG A 34 -12.33 2.08 3.59
CA ARG A 34 -12.76 0.85 4.28
C ARG A 34 -13.01 -0.29 3.30
N ILE A 35 -13.76 -0.03 2.23
CA ILE A 35 -14.06 -1.03 1.19
C ILE A 35 -12.79 -1.43 0.45
N ALA A 36 -11.90 -0.48 0.13
CA ALA A 36 -10.62 -0.77 -0.51
C ALA A 36 -9.72 -1.67 0.33
N LEU A 37 -9.65 -1.45 1.65
CA LEU A 37 -8.96 -2.36 2.59
C LEU A 37 -9.56 -3.76 2.56
N LEU A 38 -10.89 -3.88 2.59
CA LEU A 38 -11.53 -5.19 2.47
C LEU A 38 -11.25 -5.88 1.13
N HIS A 39 -11.07 -5.12 0.05
CA HIS A 39 -10.66 -5.65 -1.25
C HIS A 39 -9.20 -6.11 -1.28
N LEU A 40 -8.31 -5.51 -0.47
CA LEU A 40 -6.94 -6.00 -0.26
C LEU A 40 -6.89 -7.30 0.53
N LYS A 41 -7.81 -7.48 1.49
CA LYS A 41 -7.78 -8.56 2.48
C LYS A 41 -7.55 -9.97 1.88
N PRO A 42 -8.20 -10.41 0.79
CA PRO A 42 -7.99 -11.74 0.23
C PRO A 42 -6.54 -12.01 -0.22
N PHE A 43 -5.79 -10.95 -0.57
CA PHE A 43 -4.42 -11.08 -1.07
C PHE A 43 -3.38 -11.14 0.05
N PHE A 44 -3.71 -10.58 1.22
CA PHE A 44 -2.80 -10.31 2.34
C PHE A 44 -3.33 -10.89 3.66
N ASN A 45 -4.18 -11.92 3.66
CA ASN A 45 -4.72 -12.49 4.89
C ASN A 45 -4.29 -13.95 5.11
N TYR A 46 -3.05 -14.28 4.72
CA TYR A 46 -2.49 -15.57 5.08
C TYR A 46 -2.36 -15.67 6.62
N ARG A 47 -2.53 -16.87 7.18
CA ARG A 47 -2.56 -17.13 8.64
C ARG A 47 -3.53 -16.25 9.44
N ASN A 48 -4.50 -15.62 8.78
CA ASN A 48 -5.44 -14.70 9.42
C ASN A 48 -4.74 -13.52 10.12
N HIS A 49 -3.71 -12.93 9.51
CA HIS A 49 -3.04 -11.75 10.07
C HIS A 49 -3.91 -10.47 10.05
N LEU A 50 -5.00 -10.45 9.28
CA LEU A 50 -5.93 -9.31 9.17
C LEU A 50 -7.28 -9.61 9.86
N GLN A 51 -7.26 -10.29 11.01
CA GLN A 51 -8.48 -10.67 11.75
C GLN A 51 -9.34 -9.47 12.15
N SER A 52 -8.73 -8.34 12.51
CA SER A 52 -9.47 -7.15 12.94
C SER A 52 -10.22 -6.46 11.79
N TRP A 53 -9.93 -6.80 10.52
CA TRP A 53 -10.53 -6.18 9.34
C TRP A 53 -11.92 -6.76 9.11
N VAL A 54 -12.89 -6.30 9.90
CA VAL A 54 -14.24 -6.88 9.94
C VAL A 54 -15.14 -6.33 8.83
N GLU A 55 -15.93 -7.20 8.22
CA GLU A 55 -16.91 -6.85 7.18
C GLU A 55 -18.23 -6.35 7.78
N VAL A 56 -18.14 -5.47 8.77
CA VAL A 56 -19.30 -4.84 9.39
C VAL A 56 -19.47 -3.45 8.79
N LYS A 57 -20.65 -3.17 8.22
CA LYS A 57 -20.97 -1.86 7.65
C LYS A 57 -20.84 -0.78 8.73
N GLY A 58 -20.11 0.30 8.41
CA GLY A 58 -19.85 1.39 9.35
C GLY A 58 -18.82 1.08 10.44
N SER A 59 -18.09 -0.04 10.35
CA SER A 59 -16.94 -0.27 11.21
C SER A 59 -15.83 0.76 10.93
N ASP A 60 -15.20 1.26 12.00
CA ASP A 60 -14.10 2.21 11.89
C ASP A 60 -12.80 1.48 11.55
N CYS A 61 -12.38 1.53 10.28
CA CYS A 61 -11.14 0.88 9.85
C CYS A 61 -9.88 1.49 10.47
N CYS A 62 -9.94 2.70 11.03
CA CYS A 62 -8.81 3.28 11.75
C CYS A 62 -8.51 2.58 13.09
N LYS A 63 -9.40 1.68 13.52
CA LYS A 63 -9.17 0.80 14.68
C LYS A 63 -8.68 -0.58 14.29
N TRP A 64 -8.54 -0.86 12.98
CA TRP A 64 -8.02 -2.13 12.52
C TRP A 64 -6.51 -2.18 12.76
N GLU A 65 -6.03 -3.36 13.15
CA GLU A 65 -4.60 -3.62 13.25
C GLU A 65 -3.94 -3.27 11.91
N ARG A 66 -2.75 -2.63 12.00
CA ARG A 66 -1.91 -2.24 10.87
C ARG A 66 -2.46 -1.11 9.99
N VAL A 67 -3.57 -0.49 10.40
CA VAL A 67 -4.11 0.72 9.80
C VAL A 67 -3.89 1.88 10.75
N GLU A 68 -3.34 2.98 10.24
CA GLU A 68 -3.24 4.24 10.98
C GLU A 68 -3.85 5.36 10.15
N CYS A 69 -4.65 6.18 10.82
CA CYS A 69 -5.37 7.28 10.22
C CYS A 69 -4.96 8.60 10.84
N ASN A 70 -5.07 9.66 10.05
CA ASN A 70 -5.00 11.02 10.57
C ASN A 70 -6.17 11.27 11.53
N THR A 71 -5.88 11.84 12.70
CA THR A 71 -6.89 12.11 13.74
C THR A 71 -7.90 13.18 13.34
N THR A 72 -7.52 14.09 12.44
CA THR A 72 -8.34 15.23 11.99
C THR A 72 -9.09 14.91 10.71
N THR A 73 -8.41 14.43 9.66
CA THR A 73 -9.03 14.14 8.36
C THR A 73 -9.74 12.78 8.36
N ARG A 74 -9.44 11.90 9.32
CA ARG A 74 -9.93 10.52 9.41
C ARG A 74 -9.59 9.68 8.17
N ARG A 75 -8.59 10.12 7.40
CA ARG A 75 -8.04 9.43 6.22
C ARG A 75 -6.94 8.48 6.62
N LEU A 76 -6.83 7.39 5.88
CA LEU A 76 -5.74 6.45 6.03
C LEU A 76 -4.40 7.10 5.64
N ILE A 77 -3.43 7.12 6.55
CA ILE A 77 -2.10 7.68 6.33
C ILE A 77 -0.99 6.63 6.38
N GLN A 78 -1.24 5.48 7.00
CA GLN A 78 -0.26 4.40 7.04
C GLN A 78 -0.95 3.04 6.99
N LEU A 79 -0.34 2.14 6.22
CA LEU A 79 -0.77 0.77 6.04
C LEU A 79 0.43 -0.18 6.15
N SER A 80 0.34 -1.18 7.04
CA SER A 80 1.34 -2.25 7.14
C SER A 80 0.76 -3.60 6.73
N LEU A 81 1.36 -4.21 5.72
CA LEU A 81 1.03 -5.55 5.22
C LEU A 81 2.23 -6.48 5.33
N ASN A 82 3.15 -6.20 6.25
CA ASN A 82 4.37 -6.99 6.44
C ASN A 82 4.05 -8.43 6.85
N SER A 83 4.70 -9.39 6.18
CA SER A 83 4.61 -10.83 6.46
C SER A 83 3.17 -11.37 6.41
N THR A 84 2.31 -10.79 5.58
CA THR A 84 0.87 -11.13 5.55
C THR A 84 0.45 -12.04 4.40
N LYS A 85 1.35 -12.28 3.44
CA LYS A 85 1.12 -13.15 2.27
C LYS A 85 2.00 -14.41 2.23
N TRP A 86 2.88 -14.60 3.22
CA TRP A 86 3.86 -15.68 3.18
C TRP A 86 3.25 -17.07 3.38
N GLU A 87 2.90 -17.76 2.30
CA GLU A 87 2.50 -19.17 2.31
C GLU A 87 3.71 -20.11 2.07
N PHE A 88 3.70 -21.31 2.67
CA PHE A 88 4.72 -22.33 2.39
C PHE A 88 4.53 -22.83 0.95
N ASN A 89 5.58 -22.83 0.13
CA ASN A 89 5.61 -23.23 -1.30
C ASN A 89 5.09 -22.18 -2.32
N VAL A 90 5.21 -20.89 -2.03
CA VAL A 90 4.75 -19.84 -2.95
C VAL A 90 5.74 -19.59 -4.09
N GLU A 91 5.23 -19.70 -5.31
CA GLU A 91 5.79 -19.08 -6.52
C GLU A 91 5.75 -17.56 -6.34
N TYR A 92 6.86 -16.86 -6.56
CA TYR A 92 6.91 -15.40 -6.40
C TYR A 92 5.80 -14.73 -7.20
N TRP A 93 5.30 -13.59 -6.72
CA TRP A 93 4.15 -12.94 -7.34
C TRP A 93 4.42 -11.49 -7.69
N TYR A 94 3.58 -10.95 -8.58
CA TYR A 94 3.65 -9.59 -9.08
C TYR A 94 2.57 -8.74 -8.43
N LEU A 95 2.98 -7.66 -7.77
CA LEU A 95 2.09 -6.75 -7.07
C LEU A 95 1.31 -5.86 -8.05
N ASN A 96 0.00 -5.78 -7.86
CA ASN A 96 -0.81 -4.71 -8.44
C ASN A 96 -0.78 -3.50 -7.50
N ALA A 97 0.05 -2.49 -7.80
CA ALA A 97 0.14 -1.31 -6.95
C ALA A 97 -1.11 -0.41 -7.06
N SER A 98 -1.94 -0.60 -8.10
CA SER A 98 -3.17 0.19 -8.31
C SER A 98 -4.21 -0.05 -7.21
N MET A 99 -4.09 -1.16 -6.47
CA MET A 99 -4.94 -1.45 -5.33
C MET A 99 -4.79 -0.42 -4.18
N PHE A 100 -3.72 0.37 -4.17
CA PHE A 100 -3.48 1.42 -3.18
C PHE A 100 -4.00 2.80 -3.58
N LEU A 101 -4.50 2.98 -4.82
CA LEU A 101 -5.02 4.26 -5.30
C LEU A 101 -6.14 4.88 -4.46
N PRO A 102 -7.04 4.10 -3.83
CA PRO A 102 -8.08 4.69 -2.98
C PRO A 102 -7.56 5.42 -1.74
N PHE A 103 -6.30 5.23 -1.34
CA PHE A 103 -5.71 5.81 -0.13
C PHE A 103 -4.92 7.09 -0.47
N GLU A 104 -5.63 8.16 -0.83
CA GLU A 104 -5.04 9.40 -1.37
C GLU A 104 -4.10 10.12 -0.40
N GLU A 105 -4.31 9.98 0.92
CA GLU A 105 -3.45 10.56 1.96
C GLU A 105 -2.40 9.58 2.50
N LEU A 106 -2.23 8.41 1.87
CA LEU A 106 -1.26 7.40 2.29
C LEU A 106 0.17 7.96 2.23
N ARG A 107 0.86 7.89 3.37
CA ARG A 107 2.24 8.37 3.55
C ARG A 107 3.23 7.24 3.78
N SER A 108 2.80 6.17 4.45
CA SER A 108 3.68 5.05 4.77
C SER A 108 3.06 3.73 4.37
N LEU A 109 3.76 2.99 3.50
CA LEU A 109 3.35 1.67 3.04
C LEU A 109 4.44 0.65 3.35
N TYR A 110 4.09 -0.37 4.13
CA TYR A 110 5.00 -1.45 4.47
C TYR A 110 4.53 -2.77 3.85
N LEU A 111 5.39 -3.37 3.04
CA LEU A 111 5.13 -4.58 2.24
C LEU A 111 6.24 -5.62 2.40
N SER A 112 7.01 -5.56 3.48
CA SER A 112 8.15 -6.47 3.67
C SER A 112 7.72 -7.92 3.87
N GLU A 113 8.60 -8.84 3.46
CA GLU A 113 8.41 -10.29 3.66
C GLU A 113 7.13 -10.86 3.03
N ASN A 114 6.78 -10.41 1.81
CA ASN A 114 5.58 -10.85 1.10
C ASN A 114 5.86 -11.68 -0.15
N ALA A 115 7.11 -12.04 -0.44
CA ALA A 115 7.51 -12.77 -1.64
C ALA A 115 7.22 -12.06 -2.98
N ILE A 116 7.25 -10.72 -2.99
CA ILE A 116 7.01 -9.91 -4.19
C ILE A 116 8.23 -9.99 -5.13
N ALA A 117 8.04 -10.38 -6.39
CA ALA A 117 9.11 -10.39 -7.41
C ALA A 117 9.13 -9.15 -8.30
N GLY A 118 8.02 -8.42 -8.37
CA GLY A 118 7.90 -7.20 -9.18
C GLY A 118 6.49 -6.63 -9.12
N CYS A 119 6.17 -5.75 -10.06
CA CYS A 119 4.83 -5.22 -10.25
C CYS A 119 4.22 -5.72 -11.57
N ILE A 120 2.90 -5.76 -11.65
CA ILE A 120 2.19 -6.00 -12.92
C ILE A 120 2.53 -4.86 -13.90
N GLU A 121 2.78 -5.21 -15.17
CA GLU A 121 3.03 -4.22 -16.22
C GLU A 121 1.88 -3.20 -16.27
N ASN A 122 2.22 -1.92 -16.40
CA ASN A 122 1.26 -0.82 -16.42
C ASN A 122 0.47 -0.58 -15.11
N GLU A 123 0.77 -1.31 -14.04
CA GLU A 123 0.10 -1.19 -12.74
C GLU A 123 1.11 -1.13 -11.58
N GLY A 124 2.38 -0.81 -11.89
CA GLY A 124 3.44 -0.57 -10.91
C GLY A 124 3.47 0.88 -10.42
N PHE A 125 4.26 1.11 -9.36
CA PHE A 125 4.38 2.39 -8.66
C PHE A 125 4.61 3.62 -9.55
N GLY A 126 5.38 3.49 -10.64
CA GLY A 126 5.72 4.64 -11.49
C GLY A 126 4.51 5.29 -12.15
N LYS A 127 3.61 4.46 -12.71
CA LYS A 127 2.37 4.95 -13.30
C LYS A 127 1.40 5.58 -12.30
N LEU A 128 1.60 5.29 -11.01
CA LEU A 128 0.77 5.75 -9.93
C LEU A 128 1.39 6.96 -9.20
N SER A 129 2.55 7.43 -9.65
CA SER A 129 3.31 8.54 -9.04
C SER A 129 2.49 9.82 -8.86
N SER A 130 1.58 10.12 -9.79
CA SER A 130 0.69 11.29 -9.70
C SER A 130 -0.35 11.17 -8.58
N THR A 131 -0.77 9.94 -8.26
CA THR A 131 -1.83 9.66 -7.29
C THR A 131 -1.26 9.33 -5.90
N LEU A 132 -0.13 8.63 -5.84
CA LEU A 132 0.63 8.36 -4.61
C LEU A 132 1.59 9.51 -4.25
N SER A 133 1.15 10.75 -4.48
CA SER A 133 1.93 11.97 -4.27
C SER A 133 2.12 12.35 -2.81
N ASN A 134 1.56 11.58 -1.87
CA ASN A 134 1.80 11.75 -0.44
C ASN A 134 2.69 10.65 0.14
N LEU A 135 3.09 9.65 -0.65
CA LEU A 135 3.85 8.50 -0.16
C LEU A 135 5.30 8.91 0.16
N GLU A 136 5.64 8.92 1.45
CA GLU A 136 6.94 9.31 1.99
C GLU A 136 7.81 8.10 2.38
N ILE A 137 7.20 7.00 2.81
CA ILE A 137 7.89 5.80 3.30
C ILE A 137 7.37 4.58 2.56
N LEU A 138 8.28 3.82 1.97
CA LEU A 138 7.99 2.55 1.32
C LEU A 138 9.00 1.49 1.77
N ASP A 139 8.51 0.46 2.45
CA ASP A 139 9.31 -0.70 2.84
C ASP A 139 8.94 -1.89 1.95
N LEU A 140 9.89 -2.29 1.11
CA LEU A 140 9.83 -3.45 0.22
C LEU A 140 10.91 -4.49 0.60
N SER A 141 11.46 -4.40 1.81
CA SER A 141 12.53 -5.29 2.25
C SER A 141 12.09 -6.76 2.32
N ARG A 142 13.06 -7.68 2.27
CA ARG A 142 12.83 -9.13 2.38
C ARG A 142 11.83 -9.66 1.34
N ASN A 143 11.93 -9.17 0.10
CA ASN A 143 11.16 -9.65 -1.05
C ASN A 143 12.11 -10.27 -2.10
N TYR A 144 11.63 -10.50 -3.31
CA TYR A 144 12.39 -11.11 -4.40
C TYR A 144 12.57 -10.15 -5.59
N LEU A 145 12.57 -8.85 -5.33
CA LEU A 145 12.72 -7.80 -6.34
C LEU A 145 14.12 -7.83 -6.97
N ASN A 146 14.20 -7.38 -8.22
CA ASN A 146 15.45 -7.17 -8.96
C ASN A 146 15.47 -5.75 -9.58
N ASP A 147 16.51 -5.42 -10.36
CA ASP A 147 16.73 -4.07 -10.90
C ASP A 147 15.56 -3.51 -11.73
N SER A 148 14.69 -4.35 -12.28
CA SER A 148 13.53 -3.91 -13.07
C SER A 148 12.55 -3.01 -12.29
N ILE A 149 12.50 -3.11 -10.95
CA ILE A 149 11.61 -2.29 -10.12
C ILE A 149 12.08 -0.84 -10.01
N LEU A 150 13.38 -0.59 -10.19
CA LEU A 150 14.01 0.69 -9.84
C LEU A 150 13.47 1.85 -10.71
N LEU A 151 13.16 1.60 -11.99
CA LEU A 151 12.56 2.60 -12.87
C LEU A 151 11.19 3.05 -12.34
N SER A 152 10.34 2.09 -11.95
CA SER A 152 9.00 2.35 -11.39
C SER A 152 9.08 3.13 -10.08
N LEU A 153 10.06 2.84 -9.23
CA LEU A 153 10.24 3.55 -7.95
C LEU A 153 10.82 4.95 -8.11
N SER A 154 11.64 5.20 -9.14
CA SER A 154 12.28 6.50 -9.37
C SER A 154 11.28 7.63 -9.66
N GLU A 155 10.08 7.29 -10.12
CA GLU A 155 9.00 8.23 -10.43
C GLU A 155 8.22 8.68 -9.18
N LEU A 156 8.41 8.05 -8.02
CA LEU A 156 7.77 8.44 -6.75
C LEU A 156 8.44 9.68 -6.13
N SER A 157 8.06 10.86 -6.62
CA SER A 157 8.69 12.14 -6.24
C SER A 157 8.61 12.52 -4.76
N SER A 158 7.63 11.97 -4.02
CA SER A 158 7.37 12.33 -2.62
C SER A 158 8.05 11.41 -1.62
N LEU A 159 8.66 10.33 -2.12
CA LEU A 159 9.24 9.30 -1.30
C LEU A 159 10.57 9.78 -0.69
N ARG A 160 10.69 9.64 0.63
CA ARG A 160 11.83 10.09 1.44
C ARG A 160 12.66 8.94 1.95
N TYR A 161 12.01 7.82 2.23
CA TYR A 161 12.63 6.60 2.71
C TYR A 161 12.15 5.42 1.88
N LEU A 162 13.10 4.68 1.34
CA LEU A 162 12.87 3.43 0.63
C LEU A 162 13.77 2.35 1.22
N ASP A 163 13.15 1.25 1.67
CA ASP A 163 13.85 0.05 2.10
C ASP A 163 13.75 -1.04 1.05
N LEU A 164 14.87 -1.37 0.43
CA LEU A 164 15.02 -2.45 -0.55
C LEU A 164 15.91 -3.58 -0.02
N SER A 165 16.24 -3.56 1.28
CA SER A 165 17.14 -4.53 1.87
C SER A 165 16.63 -5.97 1.71
N TYR A 166 17.53 -6.94 1.66
CA TYR A 166 17.15 -8.36 1.56
C TYR A 166 16.31 -8.70 0.30
N ASN A 167 16.66 -8.14 -0.87
CA ASN A 167 16.09 -8.48 -2.19
C ASN A 167 17.17 -9.11 -3.13
N ARG A 168 16.83 -9.36 -4.41
CA ARG A 168 17.69 -10.01 -5.42
C ARG A 168 18.29 -9.02 -6.44
N PHE A 169 18.87 -7.94 -5.95
CA PHE A 169 19.59 -7.01 -6.81
C PHE A 169 20.93 -7.62 -7.21
N GLU A 170 21.21 -7.70 -8.52
CA GLU A 170 22.49 -8.20 -9.01
C GLU A 170 23.58 -7.15 -8.75
N ARG A 171 24.77 -7.61 -8.37
CA ARG A 171 25.93 -6.71 -8.26
C ARG A 171 26.27 -6.23 -9.67
N SER A 172 26.15 -4.92 -9.92
CA SER A 172 26.88 -4.31 -11.02
C SER A 172 28.38 -4.58 -10.79
N SER A 173 28.94 -5.50 -11.60
CA SER A 173 30.33 -6.00 -11.65
C SER A 173 30.75 -7.13 -10.67
N HIS A 174 30.78 -8.36 -11.22
CA HIS A 174 31.67 -9.52 -10.98
C HIS A 174 32.46 -9.57 -9.63
N PRO A 175 32.12 -10.48 -8.70
CA PRO A 175 33.10 -11.05 -7.79
C PRO A 175 33.97 -12.05 -8.59
N ARG A 176 35.29 -11.97 -8.44
CA ARG A 176 36.20 -13.00 -8.98
C ARG A 176 35.88 -14.32 -8.30
N GLU A 177 36.08 -15.43 -9.02
CA GLU A 177 35.73 -16.79 -8.61
C GLU A 177 36.35 -17.31 -7.28
N SER A 178 37.18 -16.51 -6.61
CA SER A 178 37.83 -16.82 -5.34
C SER A 178 36.99 -16.57 -4.09
N ASP A 179 35.83 -15.90 -4.19
CA ASP A 179 35.08 -15.45 -3.00
C ASP A 179 33.83 -16.31 -2.71
N LYS A 180 33.86 -17.60 -3.10
CA LYS A 180 32.71 -18.52 -3.00
C LYS A 180 32.31 -18.89 -1.55
N GLU A 181 33.12 -18.54 -0.54
CA GLU A 181 32.74 -18.75 0.88
C GLU A 181 31.88 -17.62 1.48
N LEU A 182 31.66 -16.51 0.78
CA LEU A 182 30.80 -15.41 1.27
C LEU A 182 29.38 -15.43 0.66
N TYR A 183 28.94 -16.56 0.13
CA TYR A 183 27.69 -16.68 -0.64
C TYR A 183 26.40 -16.58 0.21
N TYR A 184 26.49 -16.64 1.54
CA TYR A 184 25.32 -16.70 2.42
C TYR A 184 25.10 -15.51 3.36
N HIS A 185 26.01 -14.51 3.41
CA HIS A 185 25.98 -13.52 4.50
C HIS A 185 25.91 -12.02 4.14
N GLN A 186 25.60 -11.65 2.90
CA GLN A 186 25.43 -10.22 2.55
C GLN A 186 24.17 -9.98 1.73
N MET A 187 23.02 -10.10 2.39
CA MET A 187 21.79 -9.43 1.96
C MET A 187 21.94 -7.94 2.35
N PHE A 188 22.18 -7.11 1.34
CA PHE A 188 22.49 -5.70 1.49
C PHE A 188 21.39 -4.91 2.26
N ASP A 189 21.82 -4.03 3.16
CA ASP A 189 20.98 -3.08 3.91
C ASP A 189 20.77 -1.82 3.03
N TYR A 190 20.03 -1.93 1.92
CA TYR A 190 19.76 -0.82 1.00
C TYR A 190 18.63 0.06 1.53
N LYS A 191 18.98 0.96 2.45
CA LYS A 191 18.15 2.11 2.80
C LYS A 191 18.59 3.28 1.94
N ILE A 192 17.75 3.65 0.98
CA ILE A 192 18.11 4.66 -0.03
C ILE A 192 17.12 5.82 0.04
N THR A 193 17.63 7.05 -0.05
CA THR A 193 16.82 8.24 -0.31
C THR A 193 16.51 8.33 -1.80
N ILE A 194 15.28 8.63 -2.21
CA ILE A 194 14.94 8.69 -3.66
C ILE A 194 15.80 9.68 -4.44
N SER A 195 16.27 10.74 -3.81
CA SER A 195 17.24 11.68 -4.42
C SER A 195 18.51 10.97 -4.91
N SER A 196 19.04 9.99 -4.17
CA SER A 196 20.22 9.24 -4.60
C SER A 196 19.90 8.19 -5.67
N LEU A 197 18.68 7.62 -5.69
CA LEU A 197 18.22 6.78 -6.80
C LEU A 197 18.06 7.59 -8.09
N GLN A 198 17.38 8.73 -8.04
CA GLN A 198 17.19 9.62 -9.19
C GLN A 198 18.53 10.15 -9.72
N GLN A 199 19.48 10.46 -8.83
CA GLN A 199 20.82 10.88 -9.23
C GLN A 199 21.59 9.77 -9.95
N ALA A 200 21.50 8.52 -9.46
CA ALA A 200 22.11 7.37 -10.13
C ALA A 200 21.54 7.18 -11.55
N PHE A 201 20.21 7.19 -11.69
CA PHE A 201 19.54 7.07 -12.98
C PHE A 201 19.88 8.18 -13.97
N ASN A 202 19.94 9.43 -13.50
CA ASN A 202 20.31 10.56 -14.35
C ASN A 202 21.77 10.46 -14.83
N SER A 203 22.65 9.90 -14.00
CA SER A 203 24.07 9.69 -14.36
C SER A 203 24.22 8.59 -15.42
N ASP A 204 23.47 7.48 -15.30
CA ASP A 204 23.48 6.40 -16.29
C ASP A 204 22.89 6.83 -17.64
N LYS A 205 21.88 7.70 -17.63
CA LYS A 205 21.33 8.28 -18.87
C LYS A 205 22.32 9.21 -19.57
N ALA A 206 23.14 9.95 -18.81
CA ALA A 206 24.17 10.83 -19.36
C ALA A 206 25.36 10.05 -19.94
N ASN A 207 25.65 8.84 -19.43
CA ASN A 207 26.76 8.00 -19.91
C ASN A 207 26.40 7.12 -21.12
N ASN A 208 25.11 6.99 -21.44
CA ASN A 208 24.59 6.20 -22.56
C ASN A 208 24.12 7.08 -23.75
N MET A 209 24.57 8.34 -23.80
CA MET A 209 24.25 9.34 -24.82
C MET A 209 25.53 9.84 -25.49
#